data_AF-A0A3S7S6P0-F1
#
_entry.id   AF-A0A3S7S6P0-F1
#
_cell.length_a   1.000
_cell.length_b   1.000
_cell.length_c   1.000
_cell.angle_alpha   90.00
_cell.angle_beta   90.00
_cell.angle_gamma   90.00
#
_symmetry.space_group_name_H-M   'P 1'
#
loop_
_entity.id
_entity.type
_entity.pdbx_description
1 polymer ?
#
loop_
_entity_poly.entity_id
_entity_poly.type
_entity_poly.pdbx_seq_one_letter_code
_entity_poly.pdbx_strand_id
1 'polypeptide(L)' 'MSTDDVVMVSSEEEVCNIIGKAVVDLSITGQPVNKSTLGLKLLAMADQDQDDERILLYWIARRAINQPQKFAEARF' A
#
# COMPACT_ATOMS: atom_id res chain seq x y z
N MET A 1 1.43 -1.92 27.95
CA MET A 1 1.71 -2.10 26.51
C MET A 1 0.40 -1.81 25.82
N SER A 2 0.32 -0.64 25.17
CA SER A 2 -0.93 -0.13 24.61
C SER A 2 -1.27 -0.95 23.38
N THR A 3 -2.49 -1.47 23.32
CA THR A 3 -3.00 -2.30 22.22
C THR A 3 -2.98 -1.57 20.87
N ASP A 4 -2.90 -0.23 20.89
CA ASP A 4 -2.85 0.62 19.70
C ASP A 4 -1.53 0.49 18.92
N ASP A 5 -0.40 0.22 19.58
CA ASP A 5 0.91 0.03 18.91
C ASP A 5 0.93 -1.24 18.04
N VAL A 6 0.23 -2.29 18.45
CA VAL A 6 0.18 -3.57 17.71
C VAL A 6 -0.68 -3.45 16.45
N VAL A 7 -1.76 -2.67 16.52
CA VAL A 7 -2.66 -2.43 15.37
C VAL A 7 -1.98 -1.55 14.33
N MET A 8 -1.23 -0.53 14.77
CA MET A 8 -0.53 0.38 13.85
C MET A 8 0.62 -0.32 13.12
N VAL A 9 1.40 -1.15 13.80
CA VAL A 9 2.48 -1.96 13.19
C VAL A 9 1.93 -2.96 12.15
N SER A 10 0.75 -3.55 12.40
CA SER A 10 0.08 -4.43 11.44
C SER A 10 -0.25 -3.69 10.12
N SER A 11 -0.72 -2.45 10.22
CA SER A 11 -1.13 -1.67 9.04
C SER A 11 0.05 -1.22 8.15
N GLU A 12 1.22 -0.92 8.73
CA GLU A 12 2.42 -0.54 7.96
C GLU A 12 2.98 -1.72 7.16
N GLU A 13 3.10 -2.88 7.81
CA GLU A 13 3.54 -4.11 7.18
C GLU A 13 2.61 -4.51 6.04
N GLU A 14 1.30 -4.43 6.27
CA GLU A 14 0.28 -4.70 5.25
C GLU A 14 0.37 -3.75 4.06
N VAL A 15 0.55 -2.46 4.30
CA VAL A 15 0.76 -1.47 3.23
C VAL A 15 2.02 -1.77 2.42
N CYS A 16 3.13 -2.10 3.09
CA CYS A 16 4.36 -2.51 2.42
C CYS A 16 4.17 -3.78 1.58
N ASN A 17 3.46 -4.77 2.12
CA ASN A 17 3.14 -6.02 1.43
C ASN A 17 2.26 -5.78 0.20
N ILE A 18 1.26 -4.90 0.31
CA ILE A 18 0.40 -4.49 -0.81
C ILE A 18 1.24 -3.82 -1.92
N ILE A 19 2.14 -2.90 -1.56
CA ILE A 19 3.02 -2.23 -2.52
C ILE A 19 3.94 -3.25 -3.19
N GLY A 20 4.55 -4.15 -2.40
CA GLY A 20 5.41 -5.22 -2.91
C GLY A 20 4.68 -6.12 -3.91
N LYS A 21 3.45 -6.53 -3.59
CA LYS A 21 2.61 -7.32 -4.50
C LYS A 21 2.31 -6.58 -5.80
N ALA A 22 1.97 -5.28 -5.73
CA ALA A 22 1.74 -4.47 -6.92
C ALA A 22 2.98 -4.36 -7.80
N VAL A 23 4.18 -4.22 -7.21
CA VAL A 23 5.46 -4.22 -7.94
C VAL A 23 5.70 -5.55 -8.66
N VAL A 24 5.47 -6.68 -7.97
CA VAL A 24 5.62 -8.02 -8.56
C VAL A 24 4.66 -8.22 -9.72
N ASP A 25 3.39 -7.88 -9.54
CA ASP A 25 2.36 -8.00 -10.60
C ASP A 25 2.71 -7.17 -11.85
N LEU A 26 3.17 -5.92 -11.66
CA LEU A 26 3.60 -5.08 -12.78
C LEU A 26 4.81 -5.69 -13.49
N SER A 27 5.75 -6.24 -12.73
CA SER A 27 6.95 -6.89 -13.28
C SER A 27 6.60 -8.14 -14.09
N ILE A 28 5.71 -8.99 -13.58
CA ILE A 28 5.24 -10.20 -14.28
C ILE A 28 4.52 -9.84 -15.58
N THR A 29 3.74 -8.75 -15.59
CA THR A 29 3.00 -8.29 -16.76
C THR A 29 3.83 -7.45 -17.73
N GLY A 30 5.13 -7.25 -17.45
CA GLY A 30 6.03 -6.44 -18.27
C GLY A 30 5.70 -4.93 -18.27
N GLN A 31 4.91 -4.47 -17.30
CA GLN A 31 4.56 -3.06 -17.16
C GLN A 31 5.70 -2.30 -16.47
N PRO A 32 5.94 -1.02 -16.83
CA PRO A 32 6.93 -0.20 -16.15
C PRO A 32 6.64 -0.12 -14.65
N VAL A 33 7.65 -0.30 -13.79
CA VAL A 33 7.51 -0.09 -12.34
C VAL A 33 7.92 1.35 -12.02
N ASN A 34 6.93 2.24 -11.97
CA ASN A 34 7.12 3.63 -11.57
C ASN A 34 5.92 4.11 -10.75
N LYS A 35 6.02 5.32 -10.23
CA LYS A 35 5.00 5.90 -9.34
C LYS A 35 3.61 5.93 -9.97
N SER A 36 3.50 6.28 -11.25
CA SER A 36 2.22 6.40 -11.95
C SER A 36 1.57 5.03 -12.16
N THR A 37 2.33 4.06 -12.67
CA THR A 37 1.83 2.70 -12.92
C THR A 37 1.50 1.95 -11.64
N LEU A 38 2.29 2.13 -10.57
CA LEU A 38 1.95 1.62 -9.23
C LEU A 38 0.67 2.25 -8.70
N GLY A 39 0.50 3.57 -8.85
CA GLY A 39 -0.71 4.26 -8.44
C GLY A 39 -1.97 3.75 -9.13
N LEU A 40 -1.88 3.45 -10.44
CA LEU A 40 -2.98 2.87 -11.21
C LEU A 40 -3.23 1.40 -10.85
N LYS A 41 -2.18 0.61 -10.61
CA LYS A 41 -2.32 -0.78 -10.20
C LYS A 41 -3.02 -0.90 -8.84
N LEU A 42 -2.66 -0.06 -7.88
CA LEU A 42 -3.31 -0.03 -6.56
C LEU A 42 -4.78 0.40 -6.64
N LEU A 43 -5.13 1.32 -7.56
CA LEU A 43 -6.53 1.62 -7.88
C LEU A 43 -7.29 0.40 -8.38
N ALA A 44 -6.73 -0.27 -9.40
CA ALA A 44 -7.36 -1.44 -9.98
C ALA A 44 -7.52 -2.59 -8.98
N MET A 45 -6.59 -2.73 -8.03
CA MET A 45 -6.69 -3.69 -6.93
C MET A 45 -7.82 -3.32 -5.96
N ALA A 46 -7.97 -2.03 -5.62
CA ALA A 46 -9.05 -1.56 -4.77
C ALA A 46 -10.43 -1.75 -5.42
N ASP A 47 -10.55 -1.48 -6.72
CA ASP A 47 -11.81 -1.65 -7.46
C ASP A 47 -12.25 -3.13 -7.56
N GLN A 48 -11.35 -4.08 -7.34
CA GLN A 48 -11.60 -5.52 -7.41
C GLN A 48 -11.81 -6.17 -6.04
N ASP A 49 -11.54 -5.44 -4.95
CA ASP A 49 -11.71 -5.95 -3.60
C ASP A 49 -13.12 -5.64 -3.06
N GLN A 50 -13.60 -6.45 -2.13
CA GLN A 50 -14.92 -6.30 -1.49
C GLN A 50 -14.81 -6.02 0.01
N ASP A 51 -13.60 -6.10 0.56
CA ASP A 51 -13.32 -5.79 1.95
C ASP A 51 -12.99 -4.31 2.11
N ASP A 52 -13.87 -3.56 2.78
CA ASP A 52 -13.72 -2.12 3.02
C ASP A 52 -12.42 -1.78 3.78
N GLU A 53 -11.98 -2.62 4.71
CA GLU A 53 -10.72 -2.42 5.44
C GLU A 53 -9.52 -2.54 4.51
N ARG A 54 -9.55 -3.54 3.61
CA ARG A 54 -8.50 -3.71 2.61
C ARG A 54 -8.52 -2.63 1.55
N ILE A 55 -9.69 -2.13 1.16
CA ILE A 55 -9.84 -0.96 0.29
C ILE A 55 -9.12 0.25 0.91
N LEU A 56 -9.31 0.51 2.21
CA LEU A 56 -8.61 1.58 2.91
C LEU A 56 -7.09 1.40 2.86
N LEU A 57 -6.57 0.17 3.02
CA LEU A 57 -5.14 -0.10 2.91
C LEU A 57 -4.58 0.21 1.51
N TYR A 58 -5.33 -0.04 0.43
CA TYR A 58 -4.91 0.38 -0.91
C TYR A 58 -4.80 1.90 -1.05
N TRP A 59 -5.71 2.66 -0.43
CA TRP A 59 -5.64 4.12 -0.39
C TRP A 59 -4.44 4.63 0.41
N ILE A 60 -4.14 3.99 1.54
CA ILE A 60 -2.95 4.31 2.35
C ILE A 60 -1.68 3.98 1.56
N ALA A 61 -1.60 2.83 0.89
CA ALA A 61 -0.49 2.46 0.01
C ALA A 61 -0.27 3.50 -1.10
N ARG A 62 -1.35 3.99 -1.73
CA ARG A 62 -1.27 5.06 -2.72
C ARG A 62 -0.75 6.36 -2.13
N ARG A 63 -1.11 6.69 -0.88
CA ARG A 63 -0.56 7.87 -0.20
C ARG A 63 0.92 7.69 0.14
N ALA A 64 1.32 6.49 0.57
CA ALA A 64 2.70 6.15 0.91
C ALA A 64 3.64 6.29 -0.29
N ILE A 65 3.28 5.79 -1.48
CA ILE A 65 4.10 5.97 -2.69
C ILE A 65 4.16 7.44 -3.15
N ASN A 66 3.19 8.26 -2.74
CA ASN A 66 3.16 9.68 -3.08
C ASN A 66 4.00 10.54 -2.16
N GLN A 67 4.05 10.19 -0.87
CA GLN A 67 4.75 10.93 0.18
C GLN A 67 5.50 9.95 1.11
N PRO A 68 6.54 9.25 0.62
CA PRO A 68 7.21 8.20 1.38
C PRO A 68 7.84 8.72 2.68
N GLN A 69 8.31 9.97 2.68
CA GLN A 69 8.86 10.66 3.86
C GLN A 69 7.86 10.65 5.03
N LYS A 70 6.60 11.03 4.77
CA LYS A 70 5.56 11.13 5.81
C LYS A 70 5.08 9.78 6.29
N PHE A 71 5.17 8.77 5.44
CA PHE A 71 4.86 7.40 5.82
C PHE A 71 5.92 6.84 6.78
N ALA A 72 7.21 7.13 6.51
CA ALA A 72 8.30 6.77 7.40
C ALA A 72 8.35 7.58 8.71
N GLU A 73 7.91 8.85 8.69
CA GLU A 73 7.83 9.71 9.90
C GLU A 73 6.73 9.28 10.88
N ALA A 74 5.67 8.61 10.43
CA ALA A 74 4.62 8.07 11.30
C ALA A 74 5.12 6.97 12.26
N ARG A 75 6.40 6.61 12.18
CA ARG A 75 7.10 5.61 12.97
C ARG A 75 7.69 6.14 14.29
N PHE A 76 7.66 7.46 14.52
CA PHE A 76 8.28 8.13 15.68
C PHE A 76 7.34 9.08 16.41
#